data_AF-A0A0F2PBQ2-F1
#
_entry.id   AF-A0A0F2PBQ2-F1
#
_cell.length_a   1.000
_cell.length_b   1.000
_cell.length_c   1.000
_cell.angle_alpha   90.00
_cell.angle_beta   90.00
_cell.angle_gamma   90.00
#
_symmetry.space_group_name_H-M   'P 1'
#
loop_
_entity.id
_entity.type
_entity.pdbx_description
1 polymer ?
#
loop_
_entity_poly.entity_id
_entity_poly.type
_entity_poly.pdbx_seq_one_letter_code
_entity_poly.pdbx_strand_id
1 'polypeptide(L)'
;MSITNLRNIAIIAHVDHGKTTLVDKLLQQSGTLSRKDQGAERIMDSNDQERERGITILAKNTAIEWNGYRINIVDTPGHADFGGEVERVLSMVDSVLLLVDAVDGPMPQTRFVTAKAFERGLKPIVVINKVDRPSARPHWVIDQVFDLFDSLGASEEQLDFPIIYASALNGVAGYEVDTMQEDMTPLFEMVINKVSPPPVNTDGPFQMQISALDYNSYVGVIGIGRIARGALKSNDNVVVVGADGQTRRARILQVMGYHGLERVEVARAEAGDIVCITGIAGLNISDTLCNPEKVEALPPLTVDEPTVSMTFQVNDSPFAGQDGKYVTSRNIKDRLEQELIHNVALRVTPGESPEKFIVSGRGELHLSVLIENMRREGFELGVSRPEVIQKEVDGEMHEPFEQVVIDVEEQHQGAIMEEMGLRRGDLTNMEPDGKGRVRLDYLIPSRGLIGFRSQFLTLTAGSGVMTSIFDHYGPVKQGPMAKRQNGVLVSMIKGKTLAYALFNLQDRGRLFASHGDNVYEGQVIGIHSRNNDLPVNPTKAKQLTNIRAAGTDENLVLSPPIRHTLEQALEFIESDELVEVTPKHIRIRKKLLTENERKRSQKS
;
A
#
# COMPACT_ATOMS: atom_id res chain seq x y z
N MET A 1 1.41 -34.64 -10.57
CA MET A 1 0.77 -34.00 -11.75
C MET A 1 1.86 -33.78 -12.78
N SER A 2 1.56 -33.77 -14.09
CA SER A 2 2.59 -33.43 -15.09
C SER A 2 2.89 -31.93 -15.02
N ILE A 3 4.17 -31.55 -15.06
CA ILE A 3 4.63 -30.14 -15.10
C ILE A 3 3.96 -29.38 -16.25
N THR A 4 3.68 -30.08 -17.35
CA THR A 4 3.02 -29.53 -18.54
C THR A 4 1.64 -28.94 -18.25
N ASN A 5 1.03 -29.31 -17.13
CA ASN A 5 -0.31 -28.89 -16.74
C ASN A 5 -0.32 -27.81 -15.64
N LEU A 6 0.86 -27.32 -15.23
CA LEU A 6 0.99 -26.19 -14.30
C LEU A 6 0.95 -24.87 -15.07
N ARG A 7 0.23 -23.88 -14.54
CA ARG A 7 0.23 -22.49 -15.01
C ARG A 7 0.34 -21.56 -13.82
N ASN A 8 1.35 -20.71 -13.80
CA ASN A 8 1.50 -19.68 -12.77
C ASN A 8 1.26 -18.32 -13.41
N ILE A 9 0.23 -17.61 -12.97
CA ILE A 9 -0.14 -16.29 -13.49
C ILE A 9 -0.24 -15.29 -12.34
N ALA A 10 0.14 -14.04 -12.60
CA ALA A 10 -0.15 -12.93 -11.71
C ALA A 10 -1.31 -12.10 -12.25
N ILE A 11 -2.20 -11.60 -11.40
CA ILE A 11 -3.25 -10.66 -11.84
C ILE A 11 -2.86 -9.24 -11.49
N ILE A 12 -2.89 -8.36 -12.49
CA ILE A 12 -2.60 -6.94 -12.39
C ILE A 12 -3.91 -6.20 -12.67
N ALA A 13 -4.37 -5.37 -11.74
CA ALA A 13 -5.59 -4.59 -11.91
C ALA A 13 -5.53 -3.27 -11.14
N HIS A 14 -6.29 -2.29 -11.60
CA HIS A 14 -6.52 -1.08 -10.84
C HIS A 14 -7.55 -1.33 -9.72
N VAL A 15 -7.59 -0.41 -8.76
CA VAL A 15 -8.67 -0.34 -7.76
C VAL A 15 -10.00 -0.31 -8.50
N ASP A 16 -10.97 -1.08 -8.01
CA ASP A 16 -12.31 -1.20 -8.60
C ASP A 16 -12.41 -1.81 -10.00
N HIS A 17 -11.35 -2.26 -10.67
CA HIS A 17 -11.47 -3.00 -11.95
C HIS A 17 -12.04 -4.43 -11.77
N GLY A 18 -12.33 -4.84 -10.54
CA GLY A 18 -13.02 -6.10 -10.24
C GLY A 18 -12.11 -7.31 -10.13
N LYS A 19 -10.85 -7.12 -9.72
CA LYS A 19 -9.85 -8.19 -9.54
C LYS A 19 -10.34 -9.32 -8.63
N THR A 20 -10.71 -8.96 -7.40
CA THR A 20 -11.23 -9.87 -6.39
C THR A 20 -12.47 -10.60 -6.89
N THR A 21 -13.40 -9.86 -7.52
CA THR A 21 -14.62 -10.43 -8.11
C THR A 21 -14.32 -11.46 -9.20
N LEU A 22 -13.33 -11.19 -10.06
CA LEU A 22 -12.93 -12.12 -11.12
C LEU A 22 -12.34 -13.41 -10.53
N VAL A 23 -11.42 -13.29 -9.58
CA VAL A 23 -10.79 -14.44 -8.92
C VAL A 23 -11.83 -15.28 -8.18
N ASP A 24 -12.76 -14.65 -7.48
CA ASP A 24 -13.85 -15.35 -6.79
C ASP A 24 -14.72 -16.15 -7.77
N LYS A 25 -15.05 -15.60 -8.94
CA LYS A 25 -15.82 -16.33 -9.97
C LYS A 25 -15.04 -17.51 -10.54
N LEU A 26 -13.75 -17.34 -10.81
CA LEU A 26 -12.88 -18.42 -11.27
C LEU A 26 -12.83 -19.55 -10.22
N LEU A 27 -12.70 -19.20 -8.94
CA LEU A 27 -12.73 -20.17 -7.85
C LEU A 27 -14.07 -20.91 -7.79
N GLN A 28 -15.20 -20.20 -7.86
CA GLN A 28 -16.54 -20.81 -7.81
C GLN A 28 -16.78 -21.78 -8.97
N GLN A 29 -16.41 -21.38 -10.19
CA GLN A 29 -16.65 -22.18 -11.40
C GLN A 29 -15.65 -23.32 -11.59
N SER A 30 -14.47 -23.25 -10.97
CA SER A 30 -13.50 -24.35 -11.00
C SER A 30 -13.91 -25.56 -10.16
N GLY A 31 -14.83 -25.39 -9.21
CA GLY A 31 -15.21 -26.43 -8.26
C GLY A 31 -14.21 -26.64 -7.11
N THR A 32 -13.20 -25.79 -6.96
CA THR A 32 -12.16 -25.88 -5.91
C THR A 32 -12.66 -25.43 -4.52
N LEU A 33 -13.75 -24.65 -4.45
CA LEU A 33 -14.30 -24.16 -3.18
C LEU A 33 -15.05 -25.23 -2.39
N SER A 34 -14.72 -25.36 -1.10
CA SER A 34 -15.48 -26.16 -0.13
C SER A 34 -16.91 -25.63 0.02
N ARG A 35 -17.90 -26.53 0.26
CA ARG A 35 -19.32 -26.16 0.46
C ARG A 35 -19.57 -25.10 1.56
N LYS A 36 -18.62 -24.86 2.46
CA LYS A 36 -18.72 -23.85 3.54
C LYS A 36 -18.47 -22.41 3.06
N ASP A 37 -17.72 -22.25 1.97
CA ASP A 37 -17.31 -20.95 1.43
C ASP A 37 -18.12 -20.55 0.18
N GLN A 38 -19.03 -21.41 -0.25
CA GLN A 38 -20.01 -21.14 -1.32
C GLN A 38 -21.03 -20.09 -0.84
N GLY A 39 -20.69 -18.82 -0.99
CA GLY A 39 -21.58 -17.69 -0.69
C GLY A 39 -20.89 -16.45 -0.10
N ALA A 40 -19.61 -16.51 0.21
CA ALA A 40 -18.85 -15.33 0.61
C ALA A 40 -18.45 -14.52 -0.64
N GLU A 41 -18.86 -13.25 -0.71
CA GLU A 41 -18.35 -12.29 -1.69
C GLU A 41 -17.02 -11.70 -1.20
N ARG A 42 -16.03 -11.54 -2.09
CA ARG A 42 -14.70 -10.97 -1.81
C ARG A 42 -13.88 -11.77 -0.81
N ILE A 43 -13.66 -13.05 -1.13
CA ILE A 43 -12.93 -13.98 -0.24
C ILE A 43 -11.44 -13.63 -0.19
N MET A 44 -10.89 -13.08 -1.29
CA MET A 44 -9.51 -12.64 -1.38
C MET A 44 -9.18 -11.42 -0.51
N ASP A 45 -10.12 -10.47 -0.34
CA ASP A 45 -9.92 -9.26 0.49
C ASP A 45 -10.31 -9.54 1.95
N SER A 46 -9.65 -10.51 2.59
CA SER A 46 -9.97 -10.92 3.96
C SER A 46 -9.59 -9.89 5.03
N ASN A 47 -8.71 -8.92 4.71
CA ASN A 47 -8.25 -7.91 5.66
C ASN A 47 -9.15 -6.66 5.58
N ASP A 48 -9.63 -6.19 6.72
CA ASP A 48 -10.54 -5.03 6.80
C ASP A 48 -9.90 -3.76 6.18
N GLN A 49 -8.57 -3.62 6.28
CA GLN A 49 -7.86 -2.51 5.64
C GLN A 49 -7.87 -2.57 4.11
N GLU A 50 -7.78 -3.77 3.52
CA GLU A 50 -7.84 -3.96 2.06
C GLU A 50 -9.22 -3.54 1.55
N ARG A 51 -10.28 -3.91 2.29
CA ARG A 51 -11.67 -3.54 1.97
C ARG A 51 -11.95 -2.05 2.10
N GLU A 52 -11.47 -1.41 3.16
CA GLU A 52 -11.69 0.02 3.41
C GLU A 52 -10.92 0.91 2.43
N ARG A 53 -9.72 0.50 2.03
CA ARG A 53 -8.86 1.26 1.11
C ARG A 53 -9.07 0.88 -0.36
N GLY A 54 -9.72 -0.24 -0.65
CA GLY A 54 -9.90 -0.77 -2.00
C GLY A 54 -8.62 -1.27 -2.68
N ILE A 55 -7.53 -1.45 -1.92
CA ILE A 55 -6.23 -1.90 -2.45
C ILE A 55 -5.85 -3.26 -1.89
N THR A 56 -5.20 -4.09 -2.70
CA THR A 56 -4.49 -5.28 -2.22
C THR A 56 -3.17 -4.86 -1.60
N ILE A 57 -2.96 -5.25 -0.34
CA ILE A 57 -1.77 -4.89 0.42
C ILE A 57 -0.78 -6.06 0.41
N LEU A 58 -1.27 -7.29 0.63
CA LEU A 58 -0.45 -8.48 0.64
C LEU A 58 -0.81 -9.42 -0.52
N ALA A 59 0.21 -9.96 -1.17
CA ALA A 59 0.05 -10.96 -2.21
C ALA A 59 -0.49 -12.28 -1.63
N LYS A 60 -1.61 -12.76 -2.19
CA LYS A 60 -2.21 -14.06 -1.85
C LYS A 60 -2.12 -14.97 -3.07
N ASN A 61 -1.76 -16.23 -2.83
CA ASN A 61 -1.72 -17.25 -3.86
C ASN A 61 -2.97 -18.12 -3.80
N THR A 62 -3.60 -18.31 -4.96
CA THR A 62 -4.83 -19.09 -5.12
C THR A 62 -4.57 -20.21 -6.11
N ALA A 63 -4.72 -21.45 -5.68
CA ALA A 63 -4.53 -22.61 -6.55
C ALA A 63 -5.88 -23.14 -7.03
N ILE A 64 -6.10 -23.11 -8.35
CA ILE A 64 -7.32 -23.57 -9.01
C ILE A 64 -7.03 -24.88 -9.75
N GLU A 65 -7.89 -25.89 -9.59
CA GLU A 65 -7.85 -27.11 -10.40
C GLU A 65 -8.98 -27.10 -11.43
N TRP A 66 -8.63 -27.21 -12.71
CA TRP A 66 -9.59 -27.19 -13.81
C TRP A 66 -9.15 -28.15 -14.92
N ASN A 67 -10.00 -29.12 -15.29
CA ASN A 67 -9.74 -30.11 -16.35
C ASN A 67 -8.36 -30.81 -16.27
N GLY A 68 -7.87 -31.09 -15.05
CA GLY A 68 -6.56 -31.71 -14.83
C GLY A 68 -5.35 -30.77 -14.97
N TYR A 69 -5.60 -29.47 -15.13
CA TYR A 69 -4.63 -28.39 -15.00
C TYR A 69 -4.70 -27.78 -13.61
N ARG A 70 -3.54 -27.32 -13.12
CA ARG A 70 -3.43 -26.54 -11.90
C ARG A 70 -2.94 -25.15 -12.25
N ILE A 71 -3.80 -24.17 -11.98
CA ILE A 71 -3.58 -22.75 -12.28
C ILE A 71 -3.35 -22.04 -10.95
N ASN A 72 -2.13 -21.61 -10.70
CA ASN A 72 -1.78 -20.77 -9.56
C ASN A 72 -1.95 -19.32 -9.97
N ILE A 73 -2.85 -18.62 -9.29
CA ILE A 73 -3.13 -17.21 -9.46
C ILE A 73 -2.51 -16.48 -8.28
N VAL A 74 -1.47 -15.70 -8.54
CA VAL A 74 -0.84 -14.87 -7.52
C VAL A 74 -1.37 -13.44 -7.63
N ASP A 75 -1.95 -12.95 -6.55
CA ASP A 75 -2.48 -11.60 -6.53
C ASP A 75 -1.37 -10.55 -6.34
N THR A 76 -1.34 -9.51 -7.17
CA THR A 76 -0.34 -8.42 -7.05
C THR A 76 -0.93 -7.18 -6.40
N PRO A 77 -0.21 -6.54 -5.45
CA PRO A 77 -0.54 -5.18 -5.02
C PRO A 77 -0.51 -4.21 -6.21
N GLY A 78 -1.54 -3.38 -6.33
CA GLY A 78 -1.66 -2.40 -7.43
C GLY A 78 -1.01 -1.04 -7.15
N HIS A 79 -0.46 -0.80 -5.95
CA HIS A 79 0.06 0.50 -5.53
C HIS A 79 1.60 0.51 -5.50
N ALA A 80 2.22 1.59 -5.97
CA ALA A 80 3.67 1.74 -6.13
C ALA A 80 4.49 1.55 -4.83
N ASP A 81 3.97 1.99 -3.68
CA ASP A 81 4.57 1.76 -2.36
C ASP A 81 4.85 0.28 -2.02
N PHE A 82 4.23 -0.67 -2.72
CA PHE A 82 4.45 -2.12 -2.55
C PHE A 82 5.28 -2.72 -3.71
N GLY A 83 6.07 -1.91 -4.42
CA GLY A 83 6.83 -2.33 -5.61
C GLY A 83 7.75 -3.54 -5.39
N GLY A 84 8.48 -3.58 -4.28
CA GLY A 84 9.30 -4.73 -3.93
C GLY A 84 8.48 -6.01 -3.73
N GLU A 85 7.22 -5.92 -3.31
CA GLU A 85 6.31 -7.07 -3.28
C GLU A 85 5.88 -7.51 -4.67
N VAL A 86 5.59 -6.56 -5.54
CA VAL A 86 5.26 -6.82 -6.95
C VAL A 86 6.40 -7.57 -7.64
N GLU A 87 7.65 -7.12 -7.52
CA GLU A 87 8.79 -7.81 -8.15
C GLU A 87 8.98 -9.25 -7.64
N ARG A 88 8.76 -9.46 -6.34
CA ARG A 88 8.83 -10.78 -5.71
C ARG A 88 7.72 -11.71 -6.23
N VAL A 89 6.51 -11.20 -6.38
CA VAL A 89 5.39 -11.96 -6.96
C VAL A 89 5.66 -12.31 -8.42
N LEU A 90 6.12 -11.33 -9.21
CA LEU A 90 6.44 -11.53 -10.62
C LEU A 90 7.57 -12.55 -10.84
N SER A 91 8.40 -12.85 -9.82
CA SER A 91 9.42 -13.91 -9.89
C SER A 91 8.86 -15.34 -9.83
N MET A 92 7.63 -15.51 -9.32
CA MET A 92 6.99 -16.81 -9.14
C MET A 92 6.08 -17.21 -10.31
N VAL A 93 5.81 -16.29 -11.23
CA VAL A 93 4.83 -16.48 -12.31
C VAL A 93 5.49 -16.50 -13.67
N ASP A 94 4.77 -17.04 -14.66
CA ASP A 94 5.25 -17.24 -16.03
C ASP A 94 4.49 -16.36 -17.04
N SER A 95 3.38 -15.74 -16.62
CA SER A 95 2.60 -14.78 -17.40
C SER A 95 1.81 -13.85 -16.46
N VAL A 96 1.27 -12.76 -17.02
CA VAL A 96 0.46 -11.79 -16.28
C VAL A 96 -0.90 -11.61 -16.93
N LEU A 97 -1.92 -11.42 -16.11
CA LEU A 97 -3.29 -11.15 -16.51
C LEU A 97 -3.61 -9.68 -16.18
N LEU A 98 -3.66 -8.83 -17.20
CA LEU A 98 -3.95 -7.41 -17.04
C LEU A 98 -5.45 -7.18 -17.13
N LEU A 99 -6.06 -6.82 -16.01
CA LEU A 99 -7.49 -6.55 -15.89
C LEU A 99 -7.79 -5.06 -16.07
N VAL A 100 -8.57 -4.73 -17.10
CA VAL A 100 -8.88 -3.36 -17.50
C VAL A 100 -10.40 -3.17 -17.53
N ASP A 101 -10.90 -2.06 -16.98
CA ASP A 101 -12.33 -1.74 -17.04
C ASP A 101 -12.72 -1.31 -18.46
N ALA A 102 -13.81 -1.87 -19.00
CA ALA A 102 -14.32 -1.58 -20.33
C ALA A 102 -14.80 -0.13 -20.53
N VAL A 103 -15.03 0.61 -19.44
CA VAL A 103 -15.43 2.02 -19.45
C VAL A 103 -14.21 2.91 -19.24
N ASP A 104 -13.44 2.62 -18.19
CA ASP A 104 -12.43 3.56 -17.71
C ASP A 104 -11.11 3.44 -18.49
N GLY A 105 -10.75 2.24 -18.94
CA GLY A 105 -9.50 1.97 -19.63
C GLY A 105 -8.32 1.68 -18.69
N PRO A 106 -7.08 1.62 -19.22
CA PRO A 106 -5.89 1.38 -18.41
C PRO A 106 -5.62 2.56 -17.49
N MET A 107 -5.33 2.28 -16.22
CA MET A 107 -5.13 3.30 -15.20
C MET A 107 -3.64 3.49 -14.87
N PRO A 108 -3.21 4.70 -14.47
CA PRO A 108 -1.81 4.96 -14.16
C PRO A 108 -1.21 4.02 -13.10
N GLN A 109 -2.01 3.53 -12.15
CA GLN A 109 -1.54 2.62 -11.09
C GLN A 109 -1.11 1.25 -11.63
N THR A 110 -1.78 0.72 -12.67
CA THR A 110 -1.38 -0.56 -13.28
C THR A 110 -0.13 -0.44 -14.13
N ARG A 111 0.23 0.77 -14.57
CA ARG A 111 1.41 1.04 -15.39
C ARG A 111 2.69 0.55 -14.73
N PHE A 112 2.87 0.80 -13.44
CA PHE A 112 4.07 0.39 -12.70
C PHE A 112 4.25 -1.14 -12.71
N VAL A 113 3.21 -1.86 -12.29
CA VAL A 113 3.23 -3.32 -12.20
C VAL A 113 3.42 -3.95 -13.59
N THR A 114 2.79 -3.35 -14.61
CA THR A 114 2.90 -3.79 -16.01
C THR A 114 4.32 -3.57 -16.56
N ALA A 115 4.94 -2.41 -16.28
CA ALA A 115 6.32 -2.13 -16.67
C ALA A 115 7.28 -3.18 -16.08
N LYS A 116 7.14 -3.50 -14.79
CA LYS A 116 7.93 -4.54 -14.12
C LYS A 116 7.70 -5.95 -14.67
N ALA A 117 6.50 -6.25 -15.14
CA ALA A 117 6.24 -7.50 -15.84
C ALA A 117 6.98 -7.56 -17.19
N PHE A 118 7.02 -6.45 -17.93
CA PHE A 118 7.70 -6.37 -19.22
C PHE A 118 9.22 -6.40 -19.13
N GLU A 119 9.81 -5.75 -18.12
CA GLU A 119 11.25 -5.85 -17.80
C GLU A 119 11.69 -7.32 -17.61
N ARG A 120 10.77 -8.19 -17.16
CA ARG A 120 11.00 -9.63 -16.96
C ARG A 120 10.67 -10.49 -18.18
N GLY A 121 10.23 -9.89 -19.29
CA GLY A 121 9.81 -10.60 -20.49
C GLY A 121 8.52 -11.40 -20.34
N LEU A 122 7.69 -11.11 -19.33
CA LEU A 122 6.41 -11.79 -19.15
C LEU A 122 5.44 -11.37 -20.26
N LYS A 123 4.66 -12.34 -20.76
CA LYS A 123 3.65 -12.11 -21.80
C LYS A 123 2.31 -11.78 -21.13
N PRO A 124 1.69 -10.63 -21.44
CA PRO A 124 0.41 -10.25 -20.85
C PRO A 124 -0.77 -10.92 -21.55
N ILE A 125 -1.81 -11.24 -20.79
CA ILE A 125 -3.16 -11.54 -21.29
C ILE A 125 -4.06 -10.39 -20.84
N VAL A 126 -4.71 -9.70 -21.77
CA VAL A 126 -5.55 -8.54 -21.46
C VAL A 126 -7.00 -8.99 -21.29
N VAL A 127 -7.54 -8.76 -20.10
CA VAL A 127 -8.93 -9.04 -19.75
C VAL A 127 -9.68 -7.73 -19.63
N ILE A 128 -10.63 -7.50 -20.55
CA ILE A 128 -11.50 -6.33 -20.53
C ILE A 128 -12.74 -6.68 -19.74
N ASN A 129 -12.82 -6.17 -18.51
CA ASN A 129 -13.86 -6.48 -17.55
C ASN A 129 -15.00 -5.45 -17.57
N LYS A 130 -16.15 -5.81 -17.00
CA LYS A 130 -17.35 -4.96 -16.86
C LYS A 130 -17.95 -4.50 -18.18
N VAL A 131 -17.83 -5.35 -19.19
CA VAL A 131 -18.50 -5.23 -20.49
C VAL A 131 -20.03 -5.25 -20.42
N ASP A 132 -20.60 -5.67 -19.28
CA ASP A 132 -22.03 -5.60 -18.98
C ASP A 132 -22.54 -4.17 -18.75
N ARG A 133 -21.65 -3.19 -18.57
CA ARG A 133 -22.04 -1.80 -18.32
C ARG A 133 -22.56 -1.13 -19.61
N PRO A 134 -23.66 -0.37 -19.55
CA PRO A 134 -24.20 0.34 -20.72
C PRO A 134 -23.22 1.33 -21.38
N SER A 135 -22.27 1.87 -20.60
CA SER A 135 -21.25 2.82 -21.04
C SER A 135 -19.93 2.13 -21.46
N ALA A 136 -19.91 0.81 -21.59
CA ALA A 136 -18.71 0.07 -22.00
C ALA A 136 -18.28 0.48 -23.41
N ARG A 137 -16.98 0.72 -23.58
CA ARG A 137 -16.32 1.09 -24.84
C ARG A 137 -15.09 0.21 -25.10
N PRO A 138 -15.27 -1.11 -25.31
CA PRO A 138 -14.15 -2.05 -25.29
C PRO A 138 -13.09 -1.80 -26.38
N HIS A 139 -13.51 -1.38 -27.58
CA HIS A 139 -12.59 -1.04 -28.67
C HIS A 139 -11.66 0.13 -28.32
N TRP A 140 -12.21 1.22 -27.76
CA TRP A 140 -11.40 2.36 -27.31
C TRP A 140 -10.42 1.96 -26.20
N VAL A 141 -10.85 1.09 -25.28
CA VAL A 141 -9.98 0.59 -24.21
C VAL A 141 -8.79 -0.20 -24.77
N ILE A 142 -9.00 -1.00 -25.82
CA ILE A 142 -7.93 -1.75 -26.47
C ILE A 142 -6.86 -0.81 -27.03
N ASP A 143 -7.29 0.24 -27.74
CA ASP A 143 -6.38 1.24 -28.30
C ASP A 143 -5.53 1.88 -27.18
N GLN A 144 -6.16 2.24 -26.05
CA GLN A 144 -5.44 2.79 -24.90
C GLN A 144 -4.46 1.81 -24.24
N VAL A 145 -4.80 0.51 -24.20
CA VAL A 145 -3.89 -0.52 -23.68
C VAL A 145 -2.69 -0.70 -24.62
N PHE A 146 -2.91 -0.60 -25.92
CA PHE A 146 -1.83 -0.62 -26.91
C PHE A 146 -0.89 0.58 -26.71
N ASP A 147 -1.43 1.80 -26.61
CA ASP A 147 -0.65 3.02 -26.34
C ASP A 147 0.14 2.89 -25.02
N LEU A 148 -0.47 2.31 -23.99
CA LEU A 148 0.19 2.02 -22.72
C LEU A 148 1.39 1.10 -22.94
N PHE A 149 1.24 0.00 -23.68
CA PHE A 149 2.30 -0.98 -23.87
C PHE A 149 3.44 -0.43 -24.71
N ASP A 150 3.14 0.32 -25.78
CA ASP A 150 4.14 0.99 -26.59
C ASP A 150 4.95 2.01 -25.77
N SER A 151 4.27 2.84 -24.98
CA SER A 151 4.92 3.82 -24.10
C SER A 151 5.75 3.19 -22.96
N LEU A 152 5.55 1.90 -22.66
CA LEU A 152 6.34 1.14 -21.69
C LEU A 152 7.52 0.38 -22.34
N GLY A 153 7.67 0.46 -23.66
CA GLY A 153 8.72 -0.24 -24.39
C GLY A 153 8.48 -1.74 -24.54
N ALA A 154 7.22 -2.16 -24.67
CA ALA A 154 6.87 -3.55 -24.92
C ALA A 154 7.53 -4.08 -26.21
N SER A 155 7.99 -5.33 -26.16
CA SER A 155 8.49 -6.03 -27.34
C SER A 155 7.36 -6.39 -28.32
N GLU A 156 7.69 -6.71 -29.58
CA GLU A 156 6.69 -7.13 -30.58
C GLU A 156 5.85 -8.32 -30.10
N GLU A 157 6.46 -9.30 -29.41
CA GLU A 157 5.74 -10.45 -28.84
C GLU A 157 4.78 -10.06 -27.70
N GLN A 158 5.03 -8.94 -27.02
CA GLN A 158 4.17 -8.41 -25.96
C GLN A 158 3.07 -7.50 -26.50
N LEU A 159 3.29 -6.87 -27.66
CA LEU A 159 2.29 -6.09 -28.38
C LEU A 159 1.24 -6.99 -29.09
N ASP A 160 1.60 -8.23 -29.45
CA ASP A 160 0.66 -9.26 -29.91
C ASP A 160 -0.02 -10.00 -28.73
N PHE A 161 -0.67 -9.23 -27.85
CA PHE A 161 -1.31 -9.77 -26.66
C PHE A 161 -2.69 -10.37 -26.95
N PRO A 162 -3.03 -11.54 -26.38
CA PRO A 162 -4.39 -12.07 -26.45
C PRO A 162 -5.35 -11.21 -25.63
N ILE A 163 -6.54 -10.98 -26.19
CA ILE A 163 -7.62 -10.20 -25.58
C ILE A 163 -8.77 -11.13 -25.25
N ILE A 164 -9.39 -10.92 -24.10
CA ILE A 164 -10.63 -11.59 -23.71
C ILE A 164 -11.55 -10.60 -22.99
N TYR A 165 -12.84 -10.69 -23.29
CA TYR A 165 -13.88 -9.87 -22.70
C TYR A 165 -14.52 -10.66 -21.56
N ALA A 166 -14.77 -10.00 -20.43
CA ALA A 166 -15.34 -10.64 -19.25
C ALA A 166 -16.33 -9.74 -18.52
N SER A 167 -17.34 -10.35 -17.91
CA SER A 167 -18.15 -9.74 -16.86
C SER A 167 -18.00 -10.56 -15.59
N ALA A 168 -17.15 -10.11 -14.68
CA ALA A 168 -16.95 -10.75 -13.39
C ALA A 168 -18.21 -10.78 -12.52
N LEU A 169 -19.16 -9.83 -12.71
CA LEU A 169 -20.42 -9.84 -11.97
C LEU A 169 -21.28 -11.04 -12.36
N ASN A 170 -21.48 -11.22 -13.66
CA ASN A 170 -22.31 -12.28 -14.21
C ASN A 170 -21.57 -13.63 -14.30
N GLY A 171 -20.24 -13.62 -14.24
CA GLY A 171 -19.43 -14.83 -14.34
C GLY A 171 -19.29 -15.35 -15.78
N VAL A 172 -19.30 -14.46 -16.76
CA VAL A 172 -19.24 -14.77 -18.19
C VAL A 172 -17.95 -14.24 -18.83
N ALA A 173 -17.41 -14.96 -19.80
CA ALA A 173 -16.29 -14.53 -20.63
C ALA A 173 -16.49 -14.88 -22.11
N GLY A 174 -15.79 -14.18 -23.00
CA GLY A 174 -15.86 -14.40 -24.44
C GLY A 174 -14.69 -13.79 -25.20
N TYR A 175 -14.41 -14.32 -26.39
CA TYR A 175 -13.41 -13.78 -27.31
C TYR A 175 -13.92 -12.53 -28.04
N GLU A 176 -15.24 -12.32 -28.10
CA GLU A 176 -15.88 -11.12 -28.63
C GLU A 176 -16.99 -10.65 -27.67
N VAL A 177 -17.34 -9.37 -27.76
CA VAL A 177 -18.35 -8.75 -26.88
C VAL A 177 -19.77 -9.26 -27.18
N ASP A 178 -20.08 -9.55 -28.44
CA ASP A 178 -21.43 -9.98 -28.83
C ASP A 178 -21.66 -11.50 -28.67
N THR A 179 -20.59 -12.28 -28.46
CA THR A 179 -20.63 -13.74 -28.37
C THR A 179 -19.94 -14.26 -27.10
N MET A 180 -20.39 -13.76 -25.94
CA MET A 180 -19.94 -14.28 -24.64
C MET A 180 -20.56 -15.64 -24.32
N GLN A 181 -19.79 -16.51 -23.68
CA GLN A 181 -20.30 -17.76 -23.11
C GLN A 181 -20.94 -17.50 -21.75
N GLU A 182 -21.78 -18.43 -21.28
CA GLU A 182 -22.47 -18.31 -19.99
C GLU A 182 -21.56 -18.58 -18.77
N ASP A 183 -20.28 -18.89 -19.00
CA ASP A 183 -19.29 -19.17 -17.98
C ASP A 183 -17.91 -18.53 -18.29
N MET A 184 -16.95 -18.73 -17.40
CA MET A 184 -15.55 -18.29 -17.54
C MET A 184 -14.68 -19.32 -18.27
N THR A 185 -15.26 -20.33 -18.92
CA THR A 185 -14.49 -21.37 -19.65
C THR A 185 -13.53 -20.76 -20.68
N PRO A 186 -13.92 -19.75 -21.49
CA PRO A 186 -13.00 -19.11 -22.44
C PRO A 186 -11.74 -18.54 -21.78
N LEU A 187 -11.85 -18.03 -20.55
CA LEU A 187 -10.72 -17.48 -19.81
C LEU A 187 -9.76 -18.57 -19.33
N PHE A 188 -10.29 -19.69 -18.84
CA PHE A 188 -9.48 -20.86 -18.47
C PHE A 188 -8.73 -21.43 -19.68
N GLU A 189 -9.41 -21.59 -20.81
CA GLU A 189 -8.80 -22.07 -22.05
C GLU A 189 -7.72 -21.13 -22.57
N MET A 190 -7.98 -19.82 -22.55
CA MET A 190 -7.00 -18.80 -22.95
C MET A 190 -5.72 -18.91 -22.12
N VAL A 191 -5.85 -19.02 -20.78
CA VAL A 191 -4.71 -19.17 -19.88
C VAL A 191 -3.93 -20.45 -20.20
N ILE A 192 -4.62 -21.58 -20.41
CA ILE A 192 -3.95 -22.86 -20.70
C ILE A 192 -3.19 -22.83 -22.03
N ASN A 193 -3.78 -22.20 -23.05
CA ASN A 193 -3.25 -22.16 -24.40
C ASN A 193 -2.12 -21.15 -24.59
N LYS A 194 -2.19 -20.00 -23.91
CA LYS A 194 -1.24 -18.89 -24.11
C LYS A 194 -0.13 -18.85 -23.07
N VAL A 195 -0.40 -19.29 -21.83
CA VAL A 195 0.62 -19.31 -20.78
C VAL A 195 1.47 -20.56 -20.94
N SER A 196 2.78 -20.37 -21.00
CA SER A 196 3.73 -21.48 -21.08
C SER A 196 3.84 -22.21 -19.74
N PRO A 197 4.11 -23.52 -19.74
CA PRO A 197 4.44 -24.22 -18.50
C PRO A 197 5.74 -23.65 -17.90
N PRO A 198 5.93 -23.74 -16.57
CA PRO A 198 7.11 -23.18 -15.91
C PRO A 198 8.40 -23.82 -16.46
N PRO A 199 9.45 -23.03 -16.77
CA PRO A 199 10.72 -23.56 -17.27
C PRO A 199 11.56 -24.16 -16.13
N VAL A 200 11.14 -25.34 -15.65
CA VAL A 200 11.72 -26.00 -14.46
C VAL A 200 12.30 -27.37 -14.79
N ASN A 201 13.26 -27.82 -13.98
CA ASN A 201 13.90 -29.13 -14.15
C ASN A 201 13.55 -30.05 -12.97
N THR A 202 12.82 -31.14 -13.23
CA THR A 202 12.38 -32.08 -12.18
C THR A 202 13.44 -33.07 -11.71
N ASP A 203 14.41 -33.40 -12.56
CA ASP A 203 15.36 -34.49 -12.29
C ASP A 203 16.64 -34.00 -11.59
N GLY A 204 16.85 -32.68 -11.52
CA GLY A 204 18.00 -32.08 -10.86
C GLY A 204 17.90 -32.01 -9.33
N PRO A 205 19.00 -31.66 -8.65
CA PRO A 205 19.01 -31.45 -7.20
C PRO A 205 18.15 -30.26 -6.80
N PHE A 206 17.48 -30.38 -5.65
CA PHE A 206 16.55 -29.40 -5.10
C PHE A 206 17.14 -27.97 -5.09
N GLN A 207 16.38 -27.03 -5.62
CA GLN A 207 16.68 -25.60 -5.62
C GLN A 207 15.37 -24.82 -5.55
N MET A 208 15.23 -23.96 -4.55
CA MET A 208 14.07 -23.09 -4.34
C MET A 208 14.52 -21.75 -3.78
N GLN A 209 14.05 -20.64 -4.35
CA GLN A 209 14.28 -19.32 -3.80
C GLN A 209 13.08 -18.88 -2.96
N ILE A 210 13.36 -18.21 -1.85
CA ILE A 210 12.33 -17.59 -1.02
C ILE A 210 11.95 -16.25 -1.63
N SER A 211 10.72 -16.18 -2.14
CA SER A 211 10.14 -14.97 -2.74
C SER A 211 9.32 -14.17 -1.74
N ALA A 212 8.65 -14.83 -0.79
CA ALA A 212 7.87 -14.16 0.25
C ALA A 212 8.02 -14.85 1.60
N LEU A 213 7.76 -14.11 2.66
CA LEU A 213 7.78 -14.57 4.03
C LEU A 213 6.43 -14.30 4.67
N ASP A 214 5.98 -15.24 5.47
CA ASP A 214 4.80 -15.12 6.29
C ASP A 214 5.12 -15.61 7.71
N TYR A 215 4.27 -15.30 8.68
CA TYR A 215 4.48 -15.65 10.08
C TYR A 215 3.22 -16.20 10.72
N ASN A 216 3.41 -17.26 11.50
CA ASN A 216 2.35 -17.83 12.32
C ASN A 216 2.88 -18.10 13.73
N SER A 217 2.09 -17.77 14.76
CA SER A 217 2.46 -17.94 16.16
C SER A 217 2.76 -19.39 16.58
N TYR A 218 2.19 -20.39 15.90
CA TYR A 218 2.38 -21.80 16.21
C TYR A 218 3.55 -22.43 15.44
N VAL A 219 3.75 -22.04 14.18
CA VAL A 219 4.71 -22.67 13.26
C VAL A 219 5.98 -21.83 13.03
N GLY A 220 5.96 -20.57 13.46
CA GLY A 220 7.04 -19.60 13.26
C GLY A 220 7.01 -18.98 11.86
N VAL A 221 8.20 -18.69 11.34
CA VAL A 221 8.40 -18.13 9.99
C VAL A 221 8.07 -19.18 8.93
N ILE A 222 7.26 -18.78 7.96
CA ILE A 222 6.84 -19.57 6.82
C ILE A 222 7.50 -18.97 5.57
N GLY A 223 8.34 -19.75 4.90
CA GLY A 223 8.92 -19.36 3.61
C GLY A 223 8.00 -19.71 2.47
N ILE A 224 7.77 -18.78 1.55
CA ILE A 224 6.96 -19.00 0.35
C ILE A 224 7.86 -18.82 -0.86
N GLY A 225 7.79 -19.75 -1.80
CA GLY A 225 8.52 -19.64 -3.05
C GLY A 225 8.16 -20.71 -4.05
N ARG A 226 8.71 -20.56 -5.25
CA ARG A 226 8.59 -21.52 -6.35
C ARG A 226 9.81 -22.43 -6.39
N ILE A 227 9.57 -23.74 -6.48
CA ILE A 227 10.66 -24.72 -6.65
C ILE A 227 11.18 -24.61 -8.09
N ALA A 228 12.44 -24.20 -8.27
CA ALA A 228 13.06 -24.06 -9.59
C ALA A 228 13.56 -25.41 -10.13
N ARG A 229 14.07 -26.27 -9.24
CA ARG A 229 14.65 -27.57 -9.62
C ARG A 229 14.42 -28.62 -8.56
N GLY A 230 14.23 -29.87 -8.98
CA GLY A 230 14.15 -31.04 -8.12
C GLY A 230 12.84 -31.17 -7.36
N ALA A 231 12.89 -31.84 -6.21
CA ALA A 231 11.73 -32.07 -5.36
C ALA A 231 12.12 -32.00 -3.87
N LEU A 232 11.11 -31.77 -3.05
CA LEU A 232 11.23 -31.57 -1.61
C LEU A 232 10.21 -32.44 -0.87
N LYS A 233 10.59 -32.96 0.30
CA LYS A 233 9.69 -33.61 1.25
C LYS A 233 9.85 -33.04 2.66
N SER A 234 8.82 -33.23 3.48
CA SER A 234 8.90 -32.94 4.92
C SER A 234 10.05 -33.74 5.55
N ASN A 235 10.79 -33.10 6.45
CA ASN A 235 12.00 -33.61 7.12
C ASN A 235 13.29 -33.66 6.29
N ASP A 236 13.30 -33.17 5.06
CA ASP A 236 14.53 -33.09 4.27
C ASP A 236 15.54 -32.09 4.87
N ASN A 237 16.83 -32.44 4.76
CA ASN A 237 17.93 -31.56 5.11
C ASN A 237 18.31 -30.70 3.91
N VAL A 238 18.41 -29.40 4.11
CA VAL A 238 18.73 -28.42 3.07
C VAL A 238 19.87 -27.51 3.51
N VAL A 239 20.54 -26.90 2.54
CA VAL A 239 21.47 -25.80 2.76
C VAL A 239 20.79 -24.52 2.32
N VAL A 240 20.69 -23.56 3.25
CA VAL A 240 20.25 -22.20 2.96
C VAL A 240 21.48 -21.40 2.56
N VAL A 241 21.43 -20.77 1.39
CA VAL A 241 22.41 -19.80 0.92
C VAL A 241 21.78 -18.42 1.03
N GLY A 242 22.35 -17.57 1.87
CA GLY A 242 21.91 -16.18 2.02
C GLY A 242 22.28 -15.32 0.82
N ALA A 243 21.65 -14.16 0.70
CA ALA A 243 21.98 -13.17 -0.33
C ALA A 243 23.44 -12.67 -0.25
N ASP A 244 24.06 -12.76 0.92
CA ASP A 244 25.47 -12.45 1.19
C ASP A 244 26.43 -13.62 0.87
N GLY A 245 25.89 -14.75 0.40
CA GLY A 245 26.64 -15.97 0.12
C GLY A 245 26.94 -16.83 1.35
N GLN A 246 26.52 -16.44 2.56
CA GLN A 246 26.69 -17.28 3.73
C GLN A 246 25.81 -18.53 3.63
N THR A 247 26.35 -19.67 4.04
CA THR A 247 25.63 -20.95 3.99
C THR A 247 25.37 -21.50 5.38
N ARG A 248 24.16 -22.02 5.60
CA ARG A 248 23.79 -22.71 6.83
C ARG A 248 22.96 -23.95 6.54
N ARG A 249 23.10 -24.98 7.37
CA ARG A 249 22.27 -26.18 7.27
C ARG A 249 20.97 -25.96 8.02
N ALA A 250 19.87 -26.38 7.43
CA ALA A 250 18.56 -26.35 8.04
C ALA A 250 17.79 -27.63 7.68
N ARG A 251 16.70 -27.87 8.41
CA ARG A 251 15.81 -29.00 8.17
C ARG A 251 14.40 -28.48 8.00
N ILE A 252 13.73 -28.95 6.96
CA ILE A 252 12.35 -28.56 6.67
C ILE A 252 11.43 -29.38 7.55
N LEU A 253 10.56 -28.74 8.33
CA LEU A 253 9.61 -29.45 9.19
C LEU A 253 8.39 -29.89 8.41
N GLN A 254 7.73 -28.94 7.76
CA GLN A 254 6.52 -29.17 6.97
C GLN A 254 6.61 -28.49 5.62
N VAL A 255 5.93 -29.10 4.64
CA VAL A 255 5.74 -28.57 3.30
C VAL A 255 4.24 -28.46 3.08
N MET A 256 3.76 -27.27 2.76
CA MET A 256 2.35 -27.01 2.51
C MET A 256 2.18 -26.50 1.08
N GLY A 257 1.30 -27.16 0.33
CA GLY A 257 0.82 -26.65 -0.96
C GLY A 257 -0.41 -25.76 -0.76
N TYR A 258 -0.82 -25.10 -1.83
CA TYR A 258 -2.07 -24.34 -1.88
C TYR A 258 -3.18 -25.20 -2.49
N HIS A 259 -4.37 -25.14 -1.89
CA HIS A 259 -5.60 -25.70 -2.46
C HIS A 259 -6.73 -24.69 -2.27
N GLY A 260 -7.19 -24.08 -3.37
CA GLY A 260 -8.02 -22.88 -3.28
C GLY A 260 -7.26 -21.78 -2.54
N LEU A 261 -7.80 -21.38 -1.38
CA LEU A 261 -7.24 -20.37 -0.49
C LEU A 261 -6.54 -20.97 0.74
N GLU A 262 -6.69 -22.27 0.97
CA GLU A 262 -6.15 -22.94 2.14
C GLU A 262 -4.75 -23.50 1.87
N ARG A 263 -3.95 -23.56 2.94
CA ARG A 263 -2.65 -24.24 2.93
C ARG A 263 -2.84 -25.65 3.44
N VAL A 264 -2.46 -26.64 2.62
CA VAL A 264 -2.62 -28.06 2.93
C VAL A 264 -1.26 -28.72 2.95
N GLU A 265 -0.97 -29.51 3.98
CA GLU A 265 0.29 -30.24 4.08
C GLU A 265 0.40 -31.28 2.95
N VAL A 266 1.53 -31.28 2.24
CA VAL A 266 1.81 -32.19 1.13
C VAL A 266 3.03 -33.04 1.45
N ALA A 267 2.95 -34.33 1.13
CA ALA A 267 4.05 -35.27 1.40
C ALA A 267 5.29 -35.01 0.51
N ARG A 268 5.08 -34.43 -0.67
CA ARG A 268 6.12 -34.12 -1.66
C ARG A 268 5.68 -32.94 -2.51
N ALA A 269 6.61 -32.03 -2.78
CA ALA A 269 6.47 -30.94 -3.74
C ALA A 269 7.53 -31.06 -4.84
N GLU A 270 7.18 -30.69 -6.07
CA GLU A 270 8.04 -30.86 -7.25
C GLU A 270 8.35 -29.52 -7.90
N ALA A 271 9.32 -29.50 -8.83
CA ALA A 271 9.70 -28.30 -9.55
C ALA A 271 8.50 -27.69 -10.28
N GLY A 272 8.33 -26.37 -10.15
CA GLY A 272 7.19 -25.61 -10.67
C GLY A 272 6.10 -25.33 -9.64
N ASP A 273 6.04 -26.10 -8.54
CA ASP A 273 5.06 -25.84 -7.47
C ASP A 273 5.44 -24.59 -6.66
N ILE A 274 4.43 -23.80 -6.31
CA ILE A 274 4.52 -22.73 -5.31
C ILE A 274 4.12 -23.34 -3.97
N VAL A 275 5.05 -23.36 -3.01
CA VAL A 275 4.85 -24.02 -1.71
C VAL A 275 5.28 -23.15 -0.55
N CYS A 276 4.69 -23.44 0.61
CA CYS A 276 5.05 -22.88 1.89
C CYS A 276 5.86 -23.89 2.70
N ILE A 277 6.97 -23.46 3.28
CA ILE A 277 7.86 -24.30 4.08
C ILE A 277 8.00 -23.73 5.49
N THR A 278 8.19 -24.61 6.47
CA THR A 278 8.40 -24.21 7.88
C THR A 278 9.60 -24.91 8.50
N GLY A 279 10.06 -24.39 9.64
CA GLY A 279 11.12 -25.02 10.44
C GLY A 279 12.54 -24.53 10.19
N ILE A 280 12.71 -23.50 9.35
CA ILE A 280 14.00 -22.87 9.10
C ILE A 280 14.08 -21.57 9.90
N ALA A 281 15.03 -21.50 10.84
CA ALA A 281 15.26 -20.29 11.63
C ALA A 281 16.01 -19.22 10.81
N GLY A 282 15.53 -17.97 10.92
CA GLY A 282 16.18 -16.80 10.31
C GLY A 282 16.10 -16.74 8.79
N LEU A 283 15.06 -17.35 8.18
CA LEU A 283 14.82 -17.32 6.74
C LEU A 283 14.61 -15.87 6.27
N ASN A 284 15.37 -15.45 5.27
CA ASN A 284 15.23 -14.13 4.65
C ASN A 284 14.73 -14.25 3.21
N ILE A 285 14.26 -13.15 2.66
CA ILE A 285 13.94 -13.06 1.22
C ILE A 285 15.22 -13.11 0.41
N SER A 286 15.14 -13.72 -0.77
CA SER A 286 16.26 -14.03 -1.66
C SER A 286 17.17 -15.16 -1.18
N ASP A 287 16.94 -15.72 0.03
CA ASP A 287 17.59 -16.96 0.45
C ASP A 287 17.27 -18.07 -0.57
N THR A 288 18.30 -18.81 -0.97
CA THR A 288 18.16 -19.98 -1.84
C THR A 288 18.34 -21.25 -1.02
N LEU A 289 17.33 -22.11 -1.05
CA LEU A 289 17.37 -23.44 -0.45
C LEU A 289 17.85 -24.44 -1.49
N CYS A 290 18.94 -25.13 -1.16
CA CYS A 290 19.58 -26.09 -2.04
C CYS A 290 19.67 -27.46 -1.38
N ASN A 291 19.77 -28.50 -2.22
CA ASN A 291 20.24 -29.80 -1.78
C ASN A 291 21.69 -29.71 -1.25
N PRO A 292 22.03 -30.33 -0.11
CA PRO A 292 23.39 -30.32 0.44
C PRO A 292 24.49 -30.83 -0.50
N GLU A 293 24.16 -31.67 -1.48
CA GLU A 293 25.10 -32.22 -2.45
C GLU A 293 25.44 -31.23 -3.58
N LYS A 294 24.56 -30.26 -3.85
CA LYS A 294 24.78 -29.23 -4.87
C LYS A 294 24.22 -27.89 -4.41
N VAL A 295 25.09 -27.09 -3.81
CA VAL A 295 24.77 -25.75 -3.31
C VAL A 295 25.01 -24.74 -4.42
N GLU A 296 23.92 -24.21 -4.99
CA GLU A 296 23.94 -23.28 -6.12
C GLU A 296 22.91 -22.17 -5.84
N ALA A 297 23.40 -20.97 -5.51
CA ALA A 297 22.54 -19.82 -5.23
C ALA A 297 21.85 -19.32 -6.50
N LEU A 298 20.58 -18.91 -6.38
CA LEU A 298 19.90 -18.16 -7.43
C LEU A 298 20.25 -16.68 -7.31
N PRO A 299 20.19 -15.91 -8.42
CA PRO A 299 20.39 -14.46 -8.38
C PRO A 299 19.44 -13.84 -7.34
N PRO A 300 19.93 -12.97 -6.45
CA PRO A 300 19.08 -12.37 -5.43
C PRO A 300 18.00 -11.51 -6.09
N LEU A 301 16.79 -11.53 -5.52
CA LEU A 301 15.72 -10.63 -5.93
C LEU A 301 16.08 -9.21 -5.48
N THR A 302 15.73 -8.22 -6.31
CA THR A 302 15.85 -6.80 -5.96
C THR A 302 15.01 -6.50 -4.73
N VAL A 303 15.61 -5.83 -3.76
CA VAL A 303 14.93 -5.34 -2.57
C VAL A 303 14.80 -3.83 -2.69
N ASP A 304 13.57 -3.34 -2.70
CA ASP A 304 13.30 -1.91 -2.67
C ASP A 304 13.83 -1.29 -1.38
N GLU A 305 14.66 -0.25 -1.55
CA GLU A 305 15.13 0.54 -0.43
C GLU A 305 14.05 1.51 0.08
N PRO A 306 14.00 1.78 1.39
CA PRO A 306 13.10 2.78 1.94
C PRO A 306 13.50 4.17 1.45
N THR A 307 12.51 5.03 1.19
CA THR A 307 12.68 6.41 0.72
C THR A 307 12.15 7.42 1.74
N VAL A 308 11.25 6.99 2.61
CA VAL A 308 10.57 7.82 3.63
C VAL A 308 10.87 7.26 5.02
N SER A 309 11.07 8.15 5.98
CA SER A 309 11.30 7.84 7.38
C SER A 309 10.38 8.65 8.29
N MET A 310 9.98 8.07 9.41
CA MET A 310 9.22 8.74 10.46
C MET A 310 9.60 8.19 11.83
N THR A 311 9.48 9.02 12.86
CA THR A 311 9.78 8.63 14.23
C THR A 311 8.51 8.10 14.89
N PHE A 312 8.55 6.85 15.34
CA PHE A 312 7.55 6.26 16.22
C PHE A 312 8.02 6.43 17.65
N GLN A 313 7.17 6.95 18.52
CA GLN A 313 7.49 7.14 19.91
C GLN A 313 6.38 6.66 20.83
N VAL A 314 6.75 6.34 22.06
CA VAL A 314 5.79 6.07 23.13
C VAL A 314 4.84 7.26 23.30
N ASN A 315 3.56 6.97 23.56
CA ASN A 315 2.60 8.01 23.87
C ASN A 315 2.95 8.64 25.23
N ASP A 316 3.43 9.88 25.20
CA ASP A 316 3.76 10.70 26.38
C ASP A 316 2.64 11.70 26.71
N SER A 317 1.45 11.54 26.12
CA SER A 317 0.34 12.46 26.34
C SER A 317 -0.32 12.26 27.72
N PRO A 318 -1.05 13.28 28.23
CA PRO A 318 -1.90 13.14 29.42
C PRO A 318 -3.05 12.12 29.29
N PHE A 319 -3.23 11.52 28.12
CA PHE A 319 -4.19 10.46 27.81
C PHE A 319 -3.53 9.10 27.54
N ALA A 320 -2.22 8.98 27.72
CA ALA A 320 -1.50 7.71 27.57
C ALA A 320 -2.11 6.61 28.47
N GLY A 321 -2.35 5.44 27.88
CA GLY A 321 -2.86 4.25 28.55
C GLY A 321 -4.36 4.28 28.87
N GLN A 322 -5.13 5.18 28.28
CA GLN A 322 -6.58 5.25 28.50
C GLN A 322 -7.41 4.46 27.48
N ASP A 323 -6.89 4.20 26.28
CA ASP A 323 -7.64 3.58 25.18
C ASP A 323 -7.00 2.29 24.68
N GLY A 324 -5.66 2.24 24.63
CA GLY A 324 -4.88 1.09 24.20
C GLY A 324 -4.26 0.29 25.34
N LYS A 325 -3.96 -0.97 25.02
CA LYS A 325 -3.36 -1.95 25.94
C LYS A 325 -1.84 -1.91 25.88
N TYR A 326 -1.28 -1.59 24.71
CA TYR A 326 0.15 -1.65 24.44
C TYR A 326 0.73 -0.24 24.29
N VAL A 327 1.34 0.26 25.36
CA VAL A 327 1.86 1.65 25.42
C VAL A 327 3.35 1.74 25.72
N THR A 328 4.00 0.62 26.07
CA THR A 328 5.42 0.64 26.48
C THR A 328 6.36 0.58 25.27
N SER A 329 7.54 1.19 25.38
CA SER A 329 8.60 1.11 24.36
C SER A 329 8.94 -0.35 23.99
N ARG A 330 8.96 -1.26 24.99
CA ARG A 330 9.19 -2.68 24.76
C ARG A 330 8.15 -3.30 23.83
N ASN A 331 6.85 -3.06 24.07
CA ASN A 331 5.81 -3.62 23.22
C ASN A 331 5.91 -3.08 21.79
N ILE A 332 6.19 -1.78 21.63
CA ILE A 332 6.38 -1.16 20.32
C ILE A 332 7.58 -1.79 19.60
N LYS A 333 8.71 -1.93 20.30
CA LYS A 333 9.91 -2.57 19.76
C LYS A 333 9.64 -4.01 19.33
N ASP A 334 9.06 -4.82 20.19
CA ASP A 334 8.77 -6.23 19.91
C ASP A 334 7.85 -6.35 18.68
N ARG A 335 6.86 -5.45 18.53
CA ARG A 335 5.96 -5.42 17.36
C ARG A 335 6.65 -4.96 16.07
N LEU A 336 7.54 -3.98 16.15
CA LEU A 336 8.35 -3.52 15.02
C LEU A 336 9.35 -4.60 14.57
N GLU A 337 9.97 -5.31 15.52
CA GLU A 337 10.85 -6.44 15.23
C GLU A 337 10.10 -7.60 14.57
N GLN A 338 8.86 -7.85 14.97
CA GLN A 338 8.00 -8.82 14.28
C GLN A 338 7.68 -8.40 12.84
N GLU A 339 7.42 -7.11 12.60
CA GLU A 339 7.12 -6.60 11.26
C GLU A 339 8.32 -6.77 10.31
N LEU A 340 9.55 -6.54 10.79
CA LEU A 340 10.78 -6.72 10.00
C LEU A 340 10.97 -8.13 9.46
N ILE A 341 10.34 -9.15 10.07
CA ILE A 341 10.46 -10.55 9.63
C ILE A 341 9.83 -10.75 8.26
N HIS A 342 8.68 -10.14 7.98
CA HIS A 342 7.98 -10.31 6.71
C HIS A 342 8.09 -9.09 5.79
N ASN A 343 8.30 -7.90 6.37
CA ASN A 343 8.34 -6.65 5.63
C ASN A 343 9.77 -6.21 5.30
N VAL A 344 10.24 -6.60 4.12
CA VAL A 344 11.63 -6.41 3.72
C VAL A 344 11.94 -4.99 3.25
N ALA A 345 10.93 -4.19 2.94
CA ALA A 345 11.11 -2.77 2.62
C ALA A 345 11.18 -1.89 3.90
N LEU A 346 10.82 -2.44 5.06
CA LEU A 346 10.86 -1.72 6.33
C LEU A 346 12.26 -1.79 6.95
N ARG A 347 12.72 -0.67 7.49
CA ARG A 347 13.92 -0.60 8.34
C ARG A 347 13.54 0.10 9.63
N VAL A 348 14.04 -0.42 10.75
CA VAL A 348 13.81 0.18 12.07
C VAL A 348 15.17 0.39 12.71
N THR A 349 15.44 1.63 13.12
CA THR A 349 16.64 1.99 13.86
C THR A 349 16.26 2.65 15.19
N PRO A 350 17.05 2.45 16.26
CA PRO A 350 16.84 3.19 17.50
C PRO A 350 16.98 4.70 17.26
N GLY A 351 16.07 5.49 17.83
CA GLY A 351 16.15 6.94 17.79
C GLY A 351 17.08 7.52 18.86
N GLU A 352 17.03 8.84 19.04
CA GLU A 352 17.83 9.58 20.03
C GLU A 352 17.60 9.12 21.47
N SER A 353 16.40 8.61 21.76
CA SER A 353 16.04 8.07 23.06
C SER A 353 15.52 6.63 22.92
N PRO A 354 15.60 5.80 23.99
CA PRO A 354 15.07 4.44 23.98
C PRO A 354 13.55 4.34 23.76
N GLU A 355 12.84 5.46 23.78
CA GLU A 355 11.40 5.57 23.58
C GLU A 355 11.02 5.99 22.16
N LYS A 356 12.03 6.24 21.31
CA LYS A 356 11.87 6.66 19.92
C LYS A 356 12.51 5.63 19.00
N PHE A 357 11.82 5.32 17.91
CA PHE A 357 12.26 4.43 16.85
C PHE A 357 12.12 5.15 15.52
N ILE A 358 13.19 5.21 14.74
CA ILE A 358 13.13 5.73 13.37
C ILE A 358 12.73 4.56 12.48
N VAL A 359 11.51 4.64 11.96
CA VAL A 359 10.91 3.64 11.07
C VAL A 359 10.95 4.19 9.66
N SER A 360 11.64 3.46 8.78
CA SER A 360 11.81 3.82 7.37
C SER A 360 11.11 2.81 6.49
N GLY A 361 10.34 3.30 5.52
CA GLY A 361 9.58 2.50 4.58
C GLY A 361 9.65 3.06 3.17
N ARG A 362 8.99 2.36 2.24
CA ARG A 362 9.00 2.69 0.81
C ARG A 362 8.21 3.96 0.45
N GLY A 363 7.28 4.37 1.30
CA GLY A 363 6.43 5.53 1.07
C GLY A 363 5.54 5.81 2.26
N GLU A 364 4.78 6.90 2.18
CA GLU A 364 3.87 7.32 3.24
C GLU A 364 2.73 6.30 3.46
N LEU A 365 2.17 5.76 2.39
CA LEU A 365 1.04 4.82 2.49
C LEU A 365 1.49 3.51 3.15
N HIS A 366 2.67 3.02 2.78
CA HIS A 366 3.25 1.83 3.41
C HIS A 366 3.35 1.99 4.94
N LEU A 367 3.85 3.13 5.41
CA LEU A 367 3.98 3.40 6.84
C LEU A 367 2.63 3.65 7.52
N SER A 368 1.67 4.27 6.82
CA SER A 368 0.31 4.47 7.34
C SER A 368 -0.41 3.14 7.58
N VAL A 369 -0.24 2.14 6.70
CA VAL A 369 -0.78 0.79 6.88
C VAL A 369 -0.24 0.14 8.16
N LEU A 370 1.06 0.25 8.42
CA LEU A 370 1.68 -0.28 9.63
C LEU A 370 1.10 0.37 10.88
N ILE A 371 1.01 1.69 10.92
CA ILE A 371 0.44 2.43 12.05
C ILE A 371 -1.03 2.05 12.26
N GLU A 372 -1.81 1.91 11.19
CA GLU A 372 -3.22 1.52 11.26
C GLU A 372 -3.40 0.08 11.77
N ASN A 373 -2.51 -0.85 11.39
CA ASN A 373 -2.48 -2.21 11.94
C ASN A 373 -2.22 -2.17 13.44
N MET A 374 -1.17 -1.46 13.87
CA MET A 374 -0.85 -1.30 15.29
C MET A 374 -2.01 -0.65 16.07
N ARG A 375 -2.68 0.34 15.47
CA ARG A 375 -3.88 0.99 16.04
C ARG A 375 -4.99 -0.04 16.32
N ARG A 376 -5.31 -0.89 15.35
CA ARG A 376 -6.34 -1.95 15.49
C ARG A 376 -5.95 -3.05 16.47
N GLU A 377 -4.65 -3.36 16.56
CA GLU A 377 -4.09 -4.32 17.52
C GLU A 377 -4.15 -3.81 18.98
N GLY A 378 -4.41 -2.52 19.19
CA GLY A 378 -4.55 -1.95 20.53
C GLY A 378 -3.34 -1.13 21.02
N PHE A 379 -2.44 -0.73 20.11
CA PHE A 379 -1.28 0.10 20.46
C PHE A 379 -1.66 1.58 20.58
N GLU A 380 -0.93 2.29 21.44
CA GLU A 380 -0.88 3.75 21.42
C GLU A 380 0.54 4.23 21.11
N LEU A 381 0.67 5.12 20.15
CA LEU A 381 1.96 5.70 19.76
C LEU A 381 1.81 7.14 19.29
N GLY A 382 2.89 7.90 19.44
CA GLY A 382 3.10 9.18 18.77
C GLY A 382 3.90 8.98 17.49
N VAL A 383 3.49 9.62 16.40
CA VAL A 383 4.16 9.55 15.10
C VAL A 383 4.56 10.95 14.64
N SER A 384 5.80 11.10 14.18
CA SER A 384 6.30 12.35 13.60
C SER A 384 5.91 12.52 12.14
N ARG A 385 6.16 13.73 11.61
CA ARG A 385 6.03 14.00 10.18
C ARG A 385 6.95 13.05 9.40
N PRO A 386 6.51 12.52 8.25
CA PRO A 386 7.39 11.80 7.33
C PRO A 386 8.46 12.73 6.74
N GLU A 387 9.69 12.23 6.64
CA GLU A 387 10.85 12.91 6.09
C GLU A 387 11.56 11.99 5.08
N VAL A 388 12.09 12.58 4.01
CA VAL A 388 12.83 11.81 2.99
C VAL A 388 14.20 11.39 3.50
N ILE A 389 14.64 10.21 3.08
CA ILE A 389 15.98 9.71 3.37
C ILE A 389 16.96 10.32 2.38
N GLN A 390 17.83 11.20 2.86
CA GLN A 390 18.92 11.77 2.08
C GLN A 390 20.16 10.88 2.14
N LYS A 391 20.94 10.85 1.06
CA LYS A 391 22.18 10.07 0.95
C LYS A 391 23.32 10.97 0.50
N GLU A 392 24.49 10.78 1.09
CA GLU A 392 25.71 11.41 0.57
C GLU A 392 26.31 10.50 -0.51
N VAL A 393 26.42 11.02 -1.74
CA VAL A 393 27.02 10.32 -2.88
C VAL A 393 28.09 11.23 -3.45
N ASP A 394 29.34 10.77 -3.50
CA ASP A 394 30.49 11.52 -4.01
C ASP A 394 30.69 12.92 -3.37
N GLY A 395 30.28 13.09 -2.10
CA GLY A 395 30.39 14.34 -1.35
C GLY A 395 29.24 15.35 -1.60
N GLU A 396 28.23 14.98 -2.39
CA GLU A 396 27.00 15.75 -2.59
C GLU A 396 25.82 15.06 -1.91
N MET A 397 24.91 15.86 -1.33
CA MET A 397 23.68 15.36 -0.75
C MET A 397 22.64 15.10 -1.84
N HIS A 398 22.18 13.87 -1.93
CA HIS A 398 21.15 13.41 -2.84
C HIS A 398 19.83 13.17 -2.10
N GLU A 399 18.72 13.46 -2.76
CA GLU A 399 17.36 13.12 -2.33
C GLU A 399 16.66 12.24 -3.38
N PRO A 400 15.67 11.43 -2.98
CA PRO A 400 14.89 10.64 -3.92
C PRO A 400 13.99 11.52 -4.78
N PHE A 401 13.96 11.23 -6.08
CA PHE A 401 13.03 11.79 -7.06
C PHE A 401 11.98 10.78 -7.47
N GLU A 402 10.79 11.28 -7.73
CA GLU A 402 9.64 10.52 -8.20
C GLU A 402 9.14 11.08 -9.53
N GLN A 403 8.81 10.19 -10.44
CA GLN A 403 8.02 10.50 -11.61
C GLN A 403 6.54 10.48 -11.22
N VAL A 404 5.85 11.60 -11.46
CA VAL A 404 4.44 11.77 -11.09
C VAL A 404 3.61 11.98 -12.33
N VAL A 405 2.62 11.12 -12.51
CA VAL A 405 1.63 11.24 -13.57
C VAL A 405 0.34 11.75 -12.94
N ILE A 406 -0.14 12.89 -13.43
CA ILE A 406 -1.38 13.51 -12.99
C ILE A 406 -2.35 13.60 -14.17
N ASP A 407 -3.53 13.05 -14.01
CA ASP A 407 -4.64 13.17 -14.95
C ASP A 407 -5.76 13.99 -14.29
N VAL A 408 -6.09 15.14 -14.88
CA VAL A 408 -7.10 16.07 -14.37
C VAL A 408 -7.94 16.66 -15.50
N GLU A 409 -9.14 17.13 -15.17
CA GLU A 409 -9.90 17.99 -16.06
C GLU A 409 -9.14 19.29 -16.36
N GLU A 410 -9.27 19.81 -17.58
CA GLU A 410 -8.58 21.04 -18.05
C GLU A 410 -8.80 22.23 -17.11
N GLN A 411 -9.97 22.33 -16.46
CA GLN A 411 -10.28 23.40 -15.51
C GLN A 411 -9.39 23.40 -14.25
N HIS A 412 -8.86 22.23 -13.85
CA HIS A 412 -7.98 22.09 -12.68
C HIS A 412 -6.50 22.21 -13.04
N GLN A 413 -6.15 22.18 -14.34
CA GLN A 413 -4.77 22.17 -14.83
C GLN A 413 -3.91 23.29 -14.23
N GLY A 414 -4.39 24.54 -14.29
CA GLY A 414 -3.62 25.70 -13.83
C GLY A 414 -3.25 25.64 -12.34
N ALA A 415 -4.21 25.24 -11.49
CA ALA A 415 -4.00 25.12 -10.05
C ALA A 415 -2.99 24.01 -9.70
N ILE A 416 -3.05 22.88 -10.41
CA ILE A 416 -2.09 21.79 -10.22
C ILE A 416 -0.69 22.19 -10.68
N MET A 417 -0.56 22.87 -11.83
CA MET A 417 0.73 23.33 -12.32
C MET A 417 1.41 24.32 -11.37
N GLU A 418 0.65 25.24 -10.77
CA GLU A 418 1.17 26.20 -9.79
C GLU A 418 1.71 25.48 -8.55
N GLU A 419 0.93 24.57 -7.97
CA GLU A 419 1.31 23.82 -6.78
C GLU A 419 2.51 22.89 -7.01
N MET A 420 2.56 22.18 -8.15
CA MET A 420 3.70 21.35 -8.51
C MET A 420 4.97 22.20 -8.71
N GLY A 421 4.84 23.40 -9.30
CA GLY A 421 5.93 24.35 -9.43
C GLY A 421 6.48 24.85 -8.09
N LEU A 422 5.60 25.17 -7.12
CA LEU A 422 5.99 25.54 -5.75
C LEU A 422 6.73 24.40 -5.04
N ARG A 423 6.42 23.15 -5.39
CA ARG A 423 7.01 21.93 -4.84
C ARG A 423 8.23 21.44 -5.65
N ARG A 424 8.73 22.24 -6.59
CA ARG A 424 9.91 21.95 -7.43
C ARG A 424 9.75 20.74 -8.35
N GLY A 425 8.51 20.47 -8.78
CA GLY A 425 8.23 19.53 -9.85
C GLY A 425 8.58 20.15 -11.20
N ASP A 426 9.40 19.45 -11.97
CA ASP A 426 9.71 19.81 -13.35
C ASP A 426 8.71 19.11 -14.27
N LEU A 427 7.96 19.88 -15.06
CA LEU A 427 7.05 19.30 -16.05
C LEU A 427 7.88 18.70 -17.20
N THR A 428 7.75 17.39 -17.38
CA THR A 428 8.46 16.62 -18.42
C THR A 428 7.62 16.43 -19.67
N ASN A 429 6.32 16.21 -19.51
CA ASN A 429 5.38 16.02 -20.62
C ASN A 429 3.99 16.56 -20.27
N MET A 430 3.24 16.99 -21.28
CA MET A 430 1.84 17.43 -21.17
C MET A 430 1.06 16.96 -22.40
N GLU A 431 0.06 16.13 -22.18
CA GLU A 431 -0.76 15.53 -23.23
C GLU A 431 -2.24 15.77 -22.95
N PRO A 432 -2.91 16.67 -23.70
CA PRO A 432 -4.36 16.83 -23.63
C PRO A 432 -5.04 15.68 -24.37
N ASP A 433 -6.14 15.15 -23.82
CA ASP A 433 -6.90 14.04 -24.42
C ASP A 433 -7.89 14.49 -25.52
N GLY A 434 -8.05 15.81 -25.69
CA GLY A 434 -8.99 16.43 -26.63
C GLY A 434 -10.47 16.29 -26.25
N LYS A 435 -10.76 15.71 -25.08
CA LYS A 435 -12.10 15.44 -24.53
C LYS A 435 -12.32 16.15 -23.18
N GLY A 436 -11.43 17.07 -22.80
CA GLY A 436 -11.55 17.93 -21.63
C GLY A 436 -10.70 17.49 -20.43
N ARG A 437 -9.79 16.52 -20.60
CA ARG A 437 -8.79 16.13 -19.61
C ARG A 437 -7.38 16.33 -20.14
N VAL A 438 -6.44 16.49 -19.22
CA VAL A 438 -5.03 16.68 -19.51
C VAL A 438 -4.20 15.80 -18.60
N ARG A 439 -3.25 15.10 -19.21
CA ARG A 439 -2.22 14.35 -18.52
C ARG A 439 -0.97 15.20 -18.38
N LEU A 440 -0.41 15.24 -17.18
CA LEU A 440 0.79 15.98 -16.82
C LEU A 440 1.79 15.01 -16.20
N ASP A 441 2.97 14.88 -16.82
CA ASP A 441 4.07 14.06 -16.27
C ASP A 441 5.12 14.99 -15.66
N TYR A 442 5.42 14.81 -14.37
CA TYR A 442 6.40 15.57 -13.62
C TYR A 442 7.55 14.70 -13.13
N LEU A 443 8.73 15.31 -12.99
CA LEU A 443 9.81 14.79 -12.16
C LEU A 443 9.96 15.70 -10.94
N ILE A 444 9.72 15.17 -9.75
CA ILE A 444 9.66 15.95 -8.50
C ILE A 444 10.43 15.24 -7.38
N PRO A 445 11.13 15.96 -6.49
CA PRO A 445 11.67 15.32 -5.29
C PRO A 445 10.54 14.74 -4.43
N SER A 446 10.70 13.52 -3.89
CA SER A 446 9.69 12.89 -2.99
C SER A 446 9.30 13.81 -1.84
N ARG A 447 10.25 14.62 -1.39
CA ARG A 447 10.06 15.63 -0.35
C ARG A 447 8.99 16.66 -0.69
N GLY A 448 8.87 17.03 -1.97
CA GLY A 448 7.85 17.94 -2.46
C GLY A 448 6.45 17.31 -2.54
N LEU A 449 6.36 15.99 -2.67
CA LEU A 449 5.10 15.25 -2.73
C LEU A 449 4.46 15.01 -1.36
N ILE A 450 5.25 15.03 -0.29
CA ILE A 450 4.74 14.84 1.08
C ILE A 450 3.62 15.86 1.36
N GLY A 451 2.45 15.36 1.73
CA GLY A 451 1.27 16.18 2.01
C GLY A 451 0.56 16.77 0.79
N PHE A 452 0.95 16.40 -0.44
CA PHE A 452 0.27 16.89 -1.64
C PHE A 452 -0.99 16.09 -1.97
N ARG A 453 -1.09 14.81 -1.58
CA ARG A 453 -2.18 13.92 -2.02
C ARG A 453 -3.55 14.38 -1.53
N SER A 454 -3.69 14.77 -0.25
CA SER A 454 -4.97 15.31 0.24
C SER A 454 -5.31 16.68 -0.38
N GLN A 455 -4.30 17.52 -0.61
CA GLN A 455 -4.48 18.81 -1.27
C GLN A 455 -4.92 18.63 -2.72
N PHE A 456 -4.30 17.69 -3.43
CA PHE A 456 -4.62 17.31 -4.80
C PHE A 456 -6.10 16.91 -4.92
N LEU A 457 -6.57 15.98 -4.08
CA LEU A 457 -7.98 15.58 -4.07
C LEU A 457 -8.92 16.75 -3.82
N THR A 458 -8.52 17.71 -2.98
CA THR A 458 -9.33 18.92 -2.71
C THR A 458 -9.35 19.85 -3.93
N LEU A 459 -8.20 20.07 -4.58
CA LEU A 459 -8.06 20.94 -5.75
C LEU A 459 -8.80 20.40 -6.97
N THR A 460 -8.86 19.09 -7.12
CA THR A 460 -9.55 18.44 -8.24
C THR A 460 -10.98 18.04 -7.90
N ALA A 461 -11.50 18.44 -6.72
CA ALA A 461 -12.80 17.98 -6.21
C ALA A 461 -12.98 16.45 -6.26
N GLY A 462 -11.88 15.70 -6.13
CA GLY A 462 -11.83 14.23 -6.21
C GLY A 462 -11.83 13.63 -7.63
N SER A 463 -11.91 14.42 -8.71
CA SER A 463 -11.93 13.87 -10.10
C SER A 463 -10.55 13.63 -10.72
N GLY A 464 -9.49 14.07 -10.04
CA GLY A 464 -8.11 13.90 -10.48
C GLY A 464 -7.53 12.56 -10.06
N VAL A 465 -6.68 12.00 -10.92
CA VAL A 465 -5.90 10.79 -10.63
C VAL A 465 -4.43 11.17 -10.59
N MET A 466 -3.75 10.85 -9.49
CA MET A 466 -2.31 11.05 -9.32
C MET A 466 -1.64 9.73 -8.97
N THR A 467 -0.56 9.41 -9.67
CA THR A 467 0.31 8.28 -9.37
C THR A 467 1.75 8.76 -9.34
N SER A 468 2.52 8.31 -8.36
CA SER A 468 3.95 8.59 -8.26
C SER A 468 4.76 7.30 -8.20
N ILE A 469 5.94 7.32 -8.79
CA ILE A 469 6.86 6.18 -8.86
C ILE A 469 8.27 6.71 -8.58
N PHE A 470 9.02 6.00 -7.74
CA PHE A 470 10.44 6.30 -7.52
C PHE A 470 11.23 6.15 -8.83
N ASP A 471 12.02 7.17 -9.16
CA ASP A 471 12.83 7.20 -10.38
C ASP A 471 14.32 7.02 -10.06
N HIS A 472 14.94 7.99 -9.38
CA HIS A 472 16.36 7.91 -8.99
C HIS A 472 16.70 8.80 -7.78
N TYR A 473 17.94 8.70 -7.28
CA TYR A 473 18.52 9.65 -6.32
C TYR A 473 19.28 10.75 -7.07
N GLY A 474 18.82 11.99 -6.96
CA GLY A 474 19.44 13.16 -7.58
C GLY A 474 19.92 14.18 -6.55
N PRO A 475 20.75 15.16 -6.93
CA PRO A 475 21.23 16.20 -6.02
C PRO A 475 20.07 17.00 -5.43
N VAL A 476 20.16 17.35 -4.14
CA VAL A 476 19.11 18.07 -3.42
C VAL A 476 18.81 19.41 -4.10
N LYS A 477 17.54 19.62 -4.48
CA LYS A 477 17.11 20.91 -5.03
C LYS A 477 17.14 21.98 -3.93
N GLN A 478 17.99 22.99 -4.11
CA GLN A 478 18.12 24.10 -3.18
C GLN A 478 16.89 25.01 -3.19
N GLY A 479 16.48 25.47 -2.01
CA GLY A 479 15.42 26.46 -1.82
C GLY A 479 14.41 26.09 -0.72
N PRO A 480 13.66 27.07 -0.20
CA PRO A 480 12.63 26.82 0.81
C PRO A 480 11.50 25.99 0.22
N MET A 481 11.06 24.96 0.95
CA MET A 481 9.83 24.23 0.65
C MET A 481 8.59 25.00 1.10
N ALA A 482 7.47 24.72 0.46
CA ALA A 482 6.15 25.08 0.96
C ALA A 482 5.94 24.47 2.35
N LYS A 483 5.82 25.33 3.36
CA LYS A 483 5.33 24.97 4.70
C LYS A 483 3.82 25.15 4.74
N ARG A 484 3.16 24.53 5.73
CA ARG A 484 1.75 24.84 5.99
C ARG A 484 1.58 26.35 6.19
N GLN A 485 0.72 26.97 5.37
CA GLN A 485 0.49 28.42 5.45
C GLN A 485 -0.28 28.82 6.70
N ASN A 486 -1.12 27.92 7.22
CA ASN A 486 -1.95 28.13 8.40
C ASN A 486 -1.25 27.69 9.68
N GLY A 487 -1.45 28.45 10.76
CA GLY A 487 -1.11 28.04 12.11
C GLY A 487 -2.18 27.13 12.70
N VAL A 488 -1.95 26.66 13.93
CA VAL A 488 -2.87 25.79 14.66
C VAL A 488 -3.48 26.43 15.89
N LEU A 489 -4.71 26.03 16.20
CA LEU A 489 -5.38 26.32 17.46
C LEU A 489 -4.97 25.26 18.48
N VAL A 490 -4.25 25.66 19.53
CA VAL A 490 -3.69 24.73 20.53
C VAL A 490 -4.40 24.89 21.86
N SER A 491 -4.92 23.81 22.43
CA SER A 491 -5.56 23.83 23.73
C SER A 491 -4.56 24.18 24.83
N MET A 492 -4.94 25.09 25.73
CA MET A 492 -4.13 25.47 26.90
C MET A 492 -4.43 24.63 28.14
N ILE A 493 -5.51 23.85 28.15
CA ILE A 493 -6.00 23.20 29.36
C ILE A 493 -6.58 21.82 29.07
N LYS A 494 -6.55 20.96 30.09
CA LYS A 494 -7.22 19.67 30.09
C LYS A 494 -8.68 19.80 30.55
N GLY A 495 -9.60 19.22 29.79
CA GLY A 495 -11.01 19.18 30.15
C GLY A 495 -11.93 18.83 28.99
N LYS A 496 -13.24 18.95 29.21
CA LYS A 496 -14.26 18.75 28.17
C LYS A 496 -14.52 20.04 27.42
N THR A 497 -14.62 19.95 26.10
CA THR A 497 -14.95 21.08 25.24
C THR A 497 -16.41 21.51 25.43
N LEU A 498 -16.62 22.81 25.57
CA LEU A 498 -17.96 23.39 25.74
C LEU A 498 -18.41 24.11 24.47
N ALA A 499 -19.67 23.93 24.08
CA ALA A 499 -20.22 24.52 22.86
C ALA A 499 -20.03 26.05 22.82
N TYR A 500 -20.17 26.73 23.97
CA TYR A 500 -19.94 28.17 24.08
C TYR A 500 -18.50 28.58 23.73
N ALA A 501 -17.50 27.81 24.15
CA ALA A 501 -16.11 28.11 23.81
C ALA A 501 -15.86 27.84 22.32
N LEU A 502 -16.29 26.68 21.82
CA LEU A 502 -16.11 26.30 20.42
C LEU A 502 -16.80 27.29 19.45
N PHE A 503 -17.98 27.79 19.79
CA PHE A 503 -18.72 28.76 18.99
C PHE A 503 -17.92 30.06 18.77
N ASN A 504 -17.17 30.52 19.77
CA ASN A 504 -16.31 31.70 19.62
C ASN A 504 -14.97 31.37 18.91
N LEU A 505 -14.54 30.11 18.96
CA LEU A 505 -13.28 29.67 18.35
C LEU A 505 -13.42 29.38 16.86
N GLN A 506 -14.60 28.98 16.40
CA GLN A 506 -14.85 28.72 14.97
C GLN A 506 -14.72 29.98 14.10
N ASP A 507 -14.93 31.18 14.67
CA ASP A 507 -14.68 32.45 13.97
C ASP A 507 -13.19 32.68 13.68
N ARG A 508 -12.31 32.04 14.45
CA ARG A 508 -10.86 32.16 14.29
C ARG A 508 -10.29 31.12 13.34
N GLY A 509 -11.05 30.08 13.01
CA GLY A 509 -10.59 29.00 12.16
C GLY A 509 -11.46 27.75 12.20
N ARG A 510 -11.05 26.70 11.49
CA ARG A 510 -11.83 25.47 11.36
C ARG A 510 -11.48 24.50 12.49
N LEU A 511 -12.48 23.94 13.16
CA LEU A 511 -12.29 23.13 14.37
C LEU A 511 -12.19 21.63 14.07
N PHE A 512 -11.42 20.92 14.90
CA PHE A 512 -11.29 19.45 14.91
C PHE A 512 -12.08 18.81 16.05
N ALA A 513 -12.25 19.54 17.15
CA ALA A 513 -12.96 19.09 18.33
C ALA A 513 -14.45 19.45 18.25
N SER A 514 -15.30 18.49 18.61
CA SER A 514 -16.75 18.70 18.79
C SER A 514 -17.06 19.07 20.23
N HIS A 515 -18.31 19.45 20.52
CA HIS A 515 -18.79 19.62 21.90
C HIS A 515 -18.75 18.29 22.66
N GLY A 516 -18.19 18.32 23.88
CA GLY A 516 -18.12 17.15 24.77
C GLY A 516 -16.86 16.31 24.60
N ASP A 517 -16.04 16.60 23.58
CA ASP A 517 -14.76 15.94 23.36
C ASP A 517 -13.80 16.25 24.53
N ASN A 518 -13.04 15.24 24.98
CA ASN A 518 -11.99 15.43 25.97
C ASN A 518 -10.73 15.94 25.27
N VAL A 519 -10.15 17.02 25.79
CA VAL A 519 -8.90 17.61 25.30
C VAL A 519 -7.89 17.79 26.41
N TYR A 520 -6.62 17.93 26.05
CA TYR A 520 -5.50 18.23 26.97
C TYR A 520 -4.66 19.42 26.50
N GLU A 521 -3.81 19.95 27.38
CA GLU A 521 -2.89 21.03 27.05
C GLU A 521 -1.88 20.60 25.97
N GLY A 522 -1.72 21.41 24.92
CA GLY A 522 -0.83 21.11 23.80
C GLY A 522 -1.48 20.32 22.66
N GLN A 523 -2.71 19.83 22.85
CA GLN A 523 -3.50 19.22 21.78
C GLN A 523 -3.96 20.27 20.77
N VAL A 524 -3.82 19.98 19.48
CA VAL A 524 -4.34 20.80 18.38
C VAL A 524 -5.84 20.52 18.24
N ILE A 525 -6.64 21.57 18.28
CA ILE A 525 -8.10 21.50 18.24
C ILE A 525 -8.70 22.18 17.00
N GLY A 526 -7.87 22.69 16.10
CA GLY A 526 -8.30 23.28 14.84
C GLY A 526 -7.18 23.98 14.07
N ILE A 527 -7.52 24.43 12.86
CA ILE A 527 -6.66 25.20 11.95
C ILE A 527 -6.98 26.67 12.12
N HIS A 528 -5.96 27.49 12.38
CA HIS A 528 -6.12 28.94 12.49
C HIS A 528 -6.26 29.58 11.10
N SER A 529 -7.09 30.61 10.98
CA SER A 529 -7.25 31.37 9.73
C SER A 529 -6.00 32.15 9.33
N ARG A 530 -5.04 32.33 10.25
CA ARG A 530 -3.75 33.00 10.01
C ARG A 530 -2.59 32.02 10.17
N ASN A 531 -1.40 32.45 9.80
CA ASN A 531 -0.18 31.64 9.83
C ASN A 531 0.41 31.38 11.22
N ASN A 532 0.06 32.19 12.24
CA ASN A 532 0.60 32.03 13.58
C ASN A 532 -0.21 31.03 14.40
N ASP A 533 0.46 30.27 15.27
CA ASP A 533 -0.22 29.41 16.24
C ASP A 533 -0.92 30.26 17.32
N LEU A 534 -2.10 29.80 17.74
CA LEU A 534 -2.92 30.49 18.74
C LEU A 534 -3.27 29.55 19.90
N PRO A 535 -2.76 29.81 21.12
CA PRO A 535 -3.21 29.11 22.31
C PRO A 535 -4.65 29.54 22.68
N VAL A 536 -5.52 28.57 22.90
CA VAL A 536 -6.95 28.78 23.14
C VAL A 536 -7.46 27.92 24.29
N ASN A 537 -8.53 28.39 24.95
CA ASN A 537 -9.20 27.63 26.00
C ASN A 537 -10.57 27.13 25.51
N PRO A 538 -10.69 25.84 25.12
CA PRO A 538 -11.93 25.25 24.63
C PRO A 538 -12.90 24.81 25.75
N THR A 539 -12.53 24.95 27.02
CA THR A 539 -13.35 24.51 28.17
C THR A 539 -14.02 25.68 28.89
N LYS A 540 -14.00 26.88 28.30
CA LYS A 540 -14.56 28.09 28.90
C LYS A 540 -16.10 28.03 28.94
N ALA A 541 -16.65 28.09 30.14
CA ALA A 541 -18.09 28.18 30.34
C ALA A 541 -18.63 29.60 30.09
N LYS A 542 -19.91 29.70 29.71
CA LYS A 542 -20.64 30.97 29.64
C LYS A 542 -20.68 31.57 31.05
N GLN A 543 -20.18 32.79 31.22
CA GLN A 543 -20.35 33.51 32.49
C GLN A 543 -21.80 33.95 32.60
N LEU A 544 -22.50 33.43 33.60
CA LEU A 544 -23.85 33.87 33.94
C LEU A 544 -23.75 35.24 34.60
N THR A 545 -24.03 36.31 33.88
CA THR A 545 -24.31 37.60 34.49
C THR A 545 -25.72 37.52 35.10
N ASN A 546 -25.89 37.98 36.34
CA ASN A 546 -27.14 37.94 37.11
C ASN A 546 -28.30 38.78 36.51
N ILE A 547 -28.22 39.17 35.24
CA ILE A 547 -29.27 39.88 34.53
C ILE A 547 -30.07 38.85 33.73
N ARG A 548 -31.26 38.55 34.26
CA ARG A 548 -32.30 37.72 33.63
C ARG A 548 -32.58 38.20 32.20
N ALA A 549 -32.14 37.44 31.22
CA ALA A 549 -32.78 37.37 29.91
C ALA A 549 -33.53 36.04 29.83
N ALA A 550 -34.70 36.00 30.48
CA ALA A 550 -35.66 34.92 30.29
C ALA A 550 -36.26 35.08 28.88
N GLY A 551 -35.71 34.40 27.87
CA GLY A 551 -36.36 34.31 26.56
C GLY A 551 -35.49 34.22 25.31
N THR A 552 -34.17 34.37 25.38
CA THR A 552 -33.26 34.21 24.23
C THR A 552 -32.03 33.42 24.60
N ASP A 553 -32.20 32.11 24.84
CA ASP A 553 -31.09 31.20 24.61
C ASP A 553 -30.88 31.14 23.09
N GLU A 554 -29.93 31.93 22.58
CA GLU A 554 -29.45 31.79 21.21
C GLU A 554 -28.96 30.34 21.05
N ASN A 555 -29.59 29.59 20.13
CA ASN A 555 -29.10 28.28 19.76
C ASN A 555 -27.70 28.43 19.19
N LEU A 556 -26.70 27.96 19.94
CA LEU A 556 -25.31 27.94 19.49
C LEU A 556 -25.17 26.90 18.38
N VAL A 557 -25.05 27.38 17.14
CA VAL A 557 -24.81 26.52 15.98
C VAL A 557 -23.31 26.36 15.77
N LEU A 558 -22.83 25.12 15.91
CA LEU A 558 -21.44 24.77 15.64
C LEU A 558 -21.30 24.23 14.22
N SER A 559 -20.23 24.66 13.55
CA SER A 559 -19.80 24.04 12.30
C SER A 559 -19.38 22.57 12.54
N PRO A 560 -19.66 21.66 11.59
CA PRO A 560 -19.18 20.28 11.68
C PRO A 560 -17.65 20.24 11.81
N PRO A 561 -17.09 19.49 12.78
CA PRO A 561 -15.65 19.41 12.95
C PRO A 561 -15.00 18.63 11.81
N ILE A 562 -13.80 19.05 11.42
CA ILE A 562 -12.97 18.30 10.49
C ILE A 562 -12.41 17.09 11.23
N ARG A 563 -12.73 15.89 10.75
CA ARG A 563 -12.16 14.63 11.24
C ARG A 563 -11.10 14.18 10.26
N HIS A 564 -9.84 14.18 10.70
CA HIS A 564 -8.72 13.71 9.89
C HIS A 564 -8.68 12.18 9.87
N THR A 565 -8.43 11.61 8.69
CA THR A 565 -7.89 10.25 8.59
C THR A 565 -6.44 10.22 9.08
N LEU A 566 -5.86 9.04 9.24
CA LEU A 566 -4.46 8.91 9.66
C LEU A 566 -3.51 9.59 8.66
N GLU A 567 -3.72 9.35 7.37
CA GLU A 567 -2.95 9.95 6.27
C GLU A 567 -3.08 11.47 6.33
N GLN A 568 -4.31 12.00 6.39
CA GLN A 568 -4.53 13.43 6.47
C GLN A 568 -3.87 14.07 7.71
N ALA A 569 -3.80 13.34 8.83
CA ALA A 569 -3.13 13.82 10.03
C ALA A 569 -1.60 13.83 9.86
N LEU A 570 -1.01 12.78 9.26
CA LEU A 570 0.43 12.70 8.97
C LEU A 570 0.87 13.77 7.97
N GLU A 571 0.05 14.04 6.96
CA GLU A 571 0.26 15.12 5.99
C GLU A 571 0.12 16.53 6.62
N PHE A 572 -0.76 16.67 7.62
CA PHE A 572 -1.07 17.95 8.25
C PHE A 572 0.02 18.44 9.21
N ILE A 573 0.67 17.52 9.92
CA ILE A 573 1.58 17.89 11.02
C ILE A 573 2.88 18.54 10.53
N GLU A 574 3.36 19.49 11.32
CA GLU A 574 4.65 20.14 11.13
C GLU A 574 5.76 19.51 11.99
N SER A 575 7.01 19.93 11.75
CA SER A 575 8.19 19.40 12.47
C SER A 575 8.13 19.53 14.00
N ASP A 576 7.33 20.46 14.54
CA ASP A 576 7.12 20.66 15.98
C ASP A 576 5.84 19.98 16.51
N GLU A 577 5.18 19.15 15.69
CA GLU A 577 3.93 18.44 15.96
C GLU A 577 4.11 16.92 15.89
N LEU A 578 3.13 16.20 16.44
CA LEU A 578 3.02 14.74 16.43
C LEU A 578 1.55 14.35 16.22
N VAL A 579 1.36 13.21 15.55
CA VAL A 579 0.07 12.50 15.53
C VAL A 579 0.07 11.49 16.66
N GLU A 580 -0.82 11.65 17.64
CA GLU A 580 -1.12 10.65 18.66
C GLU A 580 -2.19 9.70 18.10
N VAL A 581 -1.83 8.43 17.97
CA VAL A 581 -2.67 7.38 17.41
C VAL A 581 -3.05 6.39 18.52
N THR A 582 -4.35 6.20 18.73
CA THR A 582 -4.93 5.22 19.67
C THR A 582 -6.01 4.38 18.97
N PRO A 583 -6.42 3.24 19.56
CA PRO A 583 -7.36 2.32 18.90
C PRO A 583 -8.70 2.94 18.46
N LYS A 584 -9.15 4.01 19.12
CA LYS A 584 -10.39 4.71 18.77
C LYS A 584 -10.19 6.16 18.32
N HIS A 585 -9.01 6.74 18.53
CA HIS A 585 -8.80 8.17 18.30
C HIS A 585 -7.50 8.44 17.55
N ILE A 586 -7.56 9.42 16.65
CA ILE A 586 -6.40 10.03 16.02
C ILE A 586 -6.43 11.50 16.45
N ARG A 587 -5.40 11.95 17.14
CA ARG A 587 -5.27 13.30 17.68
C ARG A 587 -3.98 13.92 17.18
N ILE A 588 -3.96 15.24 17.05
CA ILE A 588 -2.76 15.99 16.71
C ILE A 588 -2.36 16.81 17.93
N ARG A 589 -1.07 16.87 18.23
CA ARG A 589 -0.52 17.66 19.34
C ARG A 589 0.81 18.27 18.96
N LYS A 590 1.23 19.29 19.72
CA LYS A 590 2.61 19.78 19.68
C LYS A 590 3.54 18.77 20.37
N LYS A 591 4.80 18.69 19.92
CA LYS A 591 5.87 17.92 20.58
C LYS A 591 6.02 18.40 22.03
N LEU A 592 6.20 19.72 22.20
CA LEU A 592 6.19 20.40 23.48
C LEU A 592 4.76 20.84 23.82
N LEU A 593 4.20 20.26 24.89
CA LEU A 593 2.80 20.46 25.26
C LEU A 593 2.54 21.86 25.82
N THR A 594 3.41 22.32 26.73
CA THR A 594 3.19 23.60 27.40
C THR A 594 3.61 24.78 26.53
N GLU A 595 2.87 25.88 26.61
CA GLU A 595 3.19 27.09 25.85
C GLU A 595 4.56 27.68 26.22
N ASN A 596 4.92 27.60 27.51
CA ASN A 596 6.18 28.12 28.01
C ASN A 596 7.39 27.37 27.44
N GLU A 597 7.31 26.04 27.31
CA GLU A 597 8.37 25.23 26.70
C GLU A 597 8.52 25.55 25.21
N ARG A 598 7.41 25.70 24.47
CA ARG A 598 7.45 26.11 23.06
C ARG A 598 8.15 27.46 22.86
N LYS A 599 7.80 28.46 23.68
CA LYS A 599 8.43 29.80 23.61
C LYS A 599 9.92 29.78 23.98
N ARG A 600 10.35 28.86 24.86
CA ARG A 600 11.78 28.68 25.19
C ARG A 600 12.54 28.05 24.03
N SER A 601 11.96 27.01 23.41
CA SER A 601 12.56 26.33 22.27
C SER A 601 12.68 27.21 21.03
N GLN A 602 11.76 28.15 20.78
CA GLN A 602 11.85 29.09 19.65
C GLN A 602 12.93 30.17 19.80
N LYS A 603 13.47 30.34 21.02
CA LYS A 603 14.52 31.33 21.32
C LYS A 603 15.94 30.75 21.31
N SER A 604 16.05 29.43 21.23
CA SER A 604 17.31 28.68 21.08
C SER A 604 17.45 28.27 19.63
#